data_AF-A0A895Y9M4-F1
#
_entry.id   AF-A0A895Y9M4-F1
#
_cell.length_a   1.000
_cell.length_b   1.000
_cell.length_c   1.000
_cell.angle_alpha   90.00
_cell.angle_beta   90.00
_cell.angle_gamma   90.00
#
_symmetry.space_group_name_H-M   'P 1'
#
loop_
_entity.id
_entity.type
_entity.pdbx_description
1 polymer ?
#
loop_
_entity_poly.entity_id
_entity_poly.type
_entity_poly.pdbx_seq_one_letter_code
_entity_poly.pdbx_strand_id
1 'polypeptide(L)'
;MPDTPQSVDRARTRKKPSATRQPRRIQARRRRRQRRFFASTLVVVGLLAGSAFALDQLAREDDAGGPGSVAGPTASPVATPTPDPSPEPSPEPTEPPVVLELSGDFPADGPGSFRIGTDQGEQLGASGQLLRFRVAIEENIDEDLAEFAEFVDDTLGHPDGWTAGGDLSFQRVPDGAPADFTIYLATSGTTERMCAQGGLNVVAPGLPEGGVSCRLFGQVVLNLHRWRTSVSHYVAEEVPLEVYRQMVLNHEVGHELGLGHEDCPEPGGPAPVMQQQSISLRGCEAWPFPYVDGVRHTGPPVP
;
A
#
# COMPACT_ATOMS: atom_id res chain seq x y z
N MET A 1 58.59 -23.66 -58.28
CA MET A 1 59.18 -24.95 -57.89
C MET A 1 60.64 -24.73 -57.56
N PRO A 2 61.23 -25.39 -56.55
CA PRO A 2 60.62 -26.30 -55.57
C PRO A 2 61.02 -25.82 -54.13
N ASP A 3 60.72 -26.39 -52.97
CA ASP A 3 60.12 -27.65 -52.53
C ASP A 3 59.46 -27.41 -51.17
N THR A 4 58.29 -28.01 -50.98
CA THR A 4 57.62 -28.19 -49.69
C THR A 4 58.23 -29.41 -48.99
N PRO A 5 58.20 -29.48 -47.65
CA PRO A 5 57.82 -30.74 -47.02
C PRO A 5 56.64 -30.59 -46.05
N GLN A 6 55.80 -31.63 -46.11
CA GLN A 6 54.55 -31.84 -45.41
C GLN A 6 54.69 -32.27 -43.93
N SER A 7 53.54 -32.22 -43.25
CA SER A 7 53.12 -33.07 -42.11
C SER A 7 53.58 -32.57 -40.73
N VAL A 8 52.74 -32.48 -39.69
CA VAL A 8 51.75 -33.48 -39.22
C VAL A 8 50.61 -32.81 -38.44
N ASP A 9 49.39 -33.30 -38.64
CA ASP A 9 48.19 -33.09 -37.83
C ASP A 9 48.42 -33.34 -36.33
N ARG A 10 47.97 -32.41 -35.49
CA ARG A 10 47.61 -32.70 -34.09
C ARG A 10 46.20 -32.22 -33.81
N ALA A 11 45.26 -33.14 -33.97
CA ALA A 11 43.91 -33.05 -33.46
C ALA A 11 43.94 -32.74 -31.94
N ARG A 12 43.54 -31.52 -31.58
CA ARG A 12 43.28 -31.15 -30.18
C ARG A 12 41.94 -31.77 -29.78
N THR A 13 42.04 -32.80 -28.95
CA THR A 13 40.93 -33.48 -28.30
C THR A 13 40.10 -32.49 -27.47
N ARG A 14 38.83 -32.34 -27.86
CA ARG A 14 37.80 -31.57 -27.15
C ARG A 14 37.46 -32.30 -25.84
N LYS A 15 37.96 -31.81 -24.71
CA LYS A 15 37.55 -32.30 -23.37
C LYS A 15 36.07 -31.92 -23.13
N LYS A 16 35.21 -32.92 -22.95
CA LYS A 16 33.85 -32.75 -22.42
C LYS A 16 33.93 -32.26 -20.97
N PRO A 17 33.12 -31.27 -20.54
CA PRO A 17 33.00 -30.97 -19.11
C PRO A 17 32.32 -32.14 -18.41
N SER A 18 32.97 -32.65 -17.36
CA SER A 18 32.43 -33.68 -16.48
C SER A 18 31.25 -33.10 -15.70
N ALA A 19 30.11 -33.78 -15.75
CA ALA A 19 28.94 -33.45 -14.96
C ALA A 19 29.26 -33.52 -13.46
N THR A 20 29.21 -32.38 -12.79
CA THR A 20 29.36 -32.28 -11.34
C THR A 20 28.21 -33.04 -10.66
N ARG A 21 28.53 -34.17 -10.02
CA ARG A 21 27.61 -34.90 -9.14
C ARG A 21 27.18 -33.99 -7.99
N GLN A 22 25.92 -33.56 -8.00
CA GLN A 22 25.30 -32.90 -6.85
C GLN A 22 25.33 -33.83 -5.62
N PRO A 23 25.56 -33.29 -4.40
CA PRO A 23 25.61 -34.10 -3.20
C PRO A 23 24.21 -34.60 -2.82
N ARG A 24 24.05 -35.93 -2.79
CA ARG A 24 22.85 -36.70 -2.38
C ARG A 24 22.27 -36.37 -0.98
N ARG A 25 22.82 -35.40 -0.24
CA ARG A 25 22.40 -35.04 1.12
C ARG A 25 21.27 -33.98 1.20
N ILE A 26 20.99 -33.24 0.12
CA ILE A 26 19.93 -32.19 0.14
C ILE A 26 18.54 -32.77 -0.18
N GLN A 27 18.46 -33.80 -1.03
CA GLN A 27 17.18 -34.43 -1.41
C GLN A 27 16.50 -35.20 -0.26
N ALA A 28 17.26 -35.73 0.69
CA ALA A 28 16.72 -36.46 1.84
C ALA A 28 16.04 -35.54 2.88
N ARG A 29 16.47 -34.26 3.00
CA ARG A 29 15.87 -33.28 3.90
C ARG A 29 14.52 -32.75 3.39
N ARG A 30 14.34 -32.61 2.08
CA ARG A 30 13.07 -32.18 1.45
C ARG A 30 11.93 -33.18 1.69
N ARG A 31 12.19 -34.49 1.60
CA ARG A 31 11.17 -35.55 1.80
C ARG A 31 10.68 -35.67 3.24
N ARG A 32 11.50 -35.33 4.25
CA ARG A 32 11.07 -35.34 5.67
C ARG A 32 10.18 -34.15 6.04
N ARG A 33 10.30 -33.01 5.36
CA ARG A 33 9.48 -31.82 5.62
C ARG A 33 8.07 -31.93 5.02
N GLN A 34 7.94 -32.55 3.84
CA GLN A 34 6.63 -32.80 3.21
C GLN A 34 5.75 -33.78 4.00
N ARG A 35 6.33 -34.83 4.60
CA ARG A 35 5.57 -35.78 5.44
C ARG A 35 5.00 -35.18 6.73
N ARG A 36 5.55 -34.08 7.25
CA ARG A 36 5.05 -33.41 8.45
C ARG A 36 3.86 -32.49 8.15
N PHE A 37 3.77 -31.93 6.95
CA PHE A 37 2.67 -31.06 6.54
C PHE A 37 1.34 -31.81 6.34
N PHE A 38 1.37 -33.06 5.84
CA PHE A 38 0.15 -33.85 5.61
C PHE A 38 -0.48 -34.42 6.89
N ALA A 39 0.27 -34.55 7.99
CA ALA A 39 -0.26 -35.06 9.25
C ALA A 39 -0.98 -33.99 10.08
N SER A 40 -0.59 -32.71 9.94
CA SER A 40 -1.19 -31.58 10.67
C SER A 40 -2.56 -31.16 10.13
N THR A 41 -2.82 -31.32 8.82
CA THR A 41 -4.09 -30.90 8.20
C THR A 41 -5.26 -31.80 8.57
N LEU A 42 -5.02 -33.10 8.85
CA LEU A 42 -6.09 -34.04 9.24
C LEU A 42 -6.60 -33.84 10.67
N VAL A 43 -5.78 -33.28 11.58
CA VAL A 43 -6.20 -33.05 12.98
C VAL A 43 -7.11 -31.83 13.11
N VAL A 44 -6.90 -30.78 12.29
CA VAL A 44 -7.72 -29.55 12.33
C VAL A 44 -9.12 -29.76 11.74
N VAL A 45 -9.25 -30.55 10.67
CA VAL A 45 -10.56 -30.86 10.07
C VAL A 45 -11.41 -31.75 10.99
N GLY A 46 -10.79 -32.65 11.78
CA GLY A 46 -11.51 -33.47 12.75
C GLY A 46 -12.08 -32.68 13.95
N LEU A 47 -11.42 -31.60 14.37
CA LEU A 47 -11.87 -30.76 15.49
C LEU A 47 -13.03 -29.83 15.09
N LEU A 48 -13.08 -29.35 13.84
CA LEU A 48 -14.16 -28.47 13.36
C LEU A 48 -15.46 -29.21 13.03
N ALA A 49 -15.40 -30.51 12.69
CA ALA A 49 -16.60 -31.32 12.49
C ALA A 49 -17.27 -31.77 13.81
N GLY A 50 -16.51 -31.82 14.92
CA GLY A 50 -17.03 -32.19 16.24
C GLY A 50 -17.80 -31.08 16.97
N SER A 51 -17.54 -29.80 16.65
CA SER A 51 -18.19 -28.65 17.31
C SER A 51 -19.55 -28.28 16.73
N ALA A 52 -19.89 -28.76 15.52
CA ALA A 52 -21.17 -28.47 14.87
C ALA A 52 -22.33 -29.39 15.30
N PHE A 53 -22.06 -30.50 16.00
CA PHE A 53 -23.09 -31.46 16.43
C PHE A 53 -23.55 -31.27 17.89
N ALA A 54 -23.01 -30.28 18.62
CA ALA A 54 -23.25 -30.10 20.06
C ALA A 54 -24.08 -28.86 20.44
N LEU A 55 -24.56 -28.06 19.47
CA LEU A 55 -25.35 -26.84 19.73
C LEU A 55 -26.79 -26.87 19.20
N ASP A 56 -27.27 -28.01 18.68
CA ASP A 56 -28.66 -28.17 18.18
C ASP A 56 -29.60 -28.84 19.21
N GLN A 57 -29.18 -28.99 20.48
CA GLN A 57 -29.89 -29.80 21.49
C GLN A 57 -30.07 -29.08 22.85
N LEU A 58 -30.31 -27.77 22.87
CA LEU A 58 -30.67 -27.04 24.10
C LEU A 58 -31.82 -26.02 23.95
N ALA A 59 -32.62 -26.10 22.89
CA ALA A 59 -33.79 -25.24 22.73
C ALA A 59 -35.04 -26.05 22.35
N ARG A 60 -35.47 -26.94 23.24
CA ARG A 60 -36.82 -27.50 23.27
C ARG A 60 -37.16 -27.91 24.72
N GLU A 61 -38.43 -27.69 25.09
CA GLU A 61 -39.11 -28.07 26.34
C GLU A 61 -38.88 -27.08 27.52
N ASP A 62 -39.87 -26.55 28.25
CA ASP A 62 -41.31 -26.83 28.31
C ASP A 62 -42.10 -25.65 28.91
N ASP A 63 -43.37 -25.63 28.54
CA ASP A 63 -44.45 -24.77 29.03
C ASP A 63 -45.14 -25.41 30.28
N ALA A 64 -45.99 -24.63 30.95
CA ALA A 64 -47.01 -25.00 31.95
C ALA A 64 -46.69 -24.96 33.48
N GLY A 65 -47.44 -24.08 34.18
CA GLY A 65 -47.84 -24.28 35.58
C GLY A 65 -48.04 -23.00 36.43
N GLY A 66 -49.21 -22.36 36.39
CA GLY A 66 -49.62 -21.30 37.35
C GLY A 66 -50.18 -21.86 38.68
N PRO A 67 -50.99 -21.13 39.49
CA PRO A 67 -51.16 -19.67 39.63
C PRO A 67 -51.07 -19.19 41.11
N GLY A 68 -51.03 -17.86 41.33
CA GLY A 68 -51.15 -17.26 42.67
C GLY A 68 -51.69 -15.83 42.60
N SER A 69 -52.97 -15.66 42.95
CA SER A 69 -53.73 -14.41 42.98
C SER A 69 -53.64 -13.72 44.33
N VAL A 70 -53.44 -12.39 44.36
CA VAL A 70 -54.13 -11.47 45.28
C VAL A 70 -54.05 -10.02 44.78
N ALA A 71 -55.14 -9.30 44.98
CA ALA A 71 -55.55 -8.04 44.36
C ALA A 71 -55.06 -6.76 45.07
N GLY A 72 -55.11 -5.62 44.35
CA GLY A 72 -55.13 -4.27 44.90
C GLY A 72 -55.21 -3.20 43.79
N PRO A 73 -56.22 -2.29 43.77
CA PRO A 73 -56.37 -1.29 42.71
C PRO A 73 -55.84 0.08 43.15
N THR A 74 -55.01 0.77 42.35
CA THR A 74 -54.88 2.24 42.49
C THR A 74 -54.31 2.93 41.25
N ALA A 75 -55.11 3.88 40.73
CA ALA A 75 -54.77 5.11 39.99
C ALA A 75 -53.98 5.05 38.66
N SER A 76 -54.69 5.38 37.58
CA SER A 76 -54.15 5.87 36.31
C SER A 76 -53.41 7.21 36.49
N PRO A 77 -52.24 7.42 35.86
CA PRO A 77 -51.71 8.76 35.66
C PRO A 77 -52.31 9.38 34.37
N VAL A 78 -52.65 10.65 34.48
CA VAL A 78 -53.15 11.53 33.43
C VAL A 78 -52.06 11.76 32.38
N ALA A 79 -52.38 11.55 31.10
CA ALA A 79 -51.50 11.89 29.98
C ALA A 79 -51.28 13.41 29.91
N THR A 80 -50.01 13.82 29.91
CA THR A 80 -49.60 15.21 29.66
C THR A 80 -49.36 15.36 28.15
N PRO A 81 -49.82 16.45 27.48
CA PRO A 81 -49.57 16.62 26.06
C PRO A 81 -48.09 16.96 25.82
N THR A 82 -47.42 16.14 25.01
CA THR A 82 -46.06 16.39 24.50
C THR A 82 -46.10 17.59 23.55
N PRO A 83 -45.20 18.58 23.67
CA PRO A 83 -45.11 19.66 22.68
C PRO A 83 -44.62 19.11 21.33
N ASP A 84 -45.20 19.65 20.26
CA ASP A 84 -44.84 19.40 18.85
C ASP A 84 -43.33 19.61 18.62
N PRO A 85 -42.63 18.72 17.88
CA PRO A 85 -41.23 18.95 17.53
C PRO A 85 -41.13 20.17 16.60
N SER A 86 -40.42 21.19 17.07
CA SER A 86 -39.99 22.33 16.25
C SER A 86 -39.19 21.81 15.04
N PRO A 87 -39.44 22.28 13.81
CA PRO A 87 -38.72 21.82 12.64
C PRO A 87 -37.22 22.12 12.81
N GLU A 88 -36.40 21.06 12.76
CA GLU A 88 -34.95 21.20 12.69
C GLU A 88 -34.56 22.10 11.51
N PRO A 89 -33.62 23.04 11.69
CA PRO A 89 -33.11 23.82 10.57
C PRO A 89 -32.48 22.87 9.56
N SER A 90 -32.93 22.99 8.31
CA SER A 90 -32.33 22.30 7.17
C SER A 90 -30.84 22.63 7.12
N PRO A 91 -29.92 21.64 7.01
CA PRO A 91 -28.50 21.92 6.97
C PRO A 91 -28.20 22.82 5.76
N GLU A 92 -27.54 23.94 6.01
CA GLU A 92 -27.00 24.77 4.94
C GLU A 92 -26.08 23.93 4.03
N PRO A 93 -26.05 24.18 2.71
CA PRO A 93 -25.14 23.49 1.82
C PRO A 93 -23.69 23.74 2.26
N THR A 94 -23.02 22.70 2.74
CA THR A 94 -21.57 22.73 3.00
C THR A 94 -20.85 23.03 1.68
N GLU A 95 -20.15 24.17 1.61
CA GLU A 95 -19.26 24.46 0.47
C GLU A 95 -18.24 23.32 0.31
N PRO A 96 -17.88 22.94 -0.93
CA PRO A 96 -16.91 21.88 -1.17
C PRO A 96 -15.56 22.22 -0.52
N PRO A 97 -14.83 21.22 0.01
CA PRO A 97 -13.54 21.45 0.65
C PRO A 97 -12.54 22.06 -0.35
N VAL A 98 -11.84 23.11 0.07
CA VAL A 98 -10.80 23.75 -0.75
C VAL A 98 -9.58 22.83 -0.84
N VAL A 99 -9.07 22.59 -2.05
CA VAL A 99 -7.85 21.82 -2.33
C VAL A 99 -6.92 22.62 -3.24
N LEU A 100 -5.60 22.39 -3.17
CA LEU A 100 -4.70 22.87 -4.23
C LEU A 100 -4.91 22.01 -5.46
N GLU A 101 -4.87 22.61 -6.65
CA GLU A 101 -5.10 21.92 -7.91
C GLU A 101 -4.21 22.48 -9.02
N LEU A 102 -3.59 21.60 -9.81
CA LEU A 102 -2.93 22.00 -11.04
C LEU A 102 -3.94 22.40 -12.12
N SER A 103 -3.65 23.48 -12.84
CA SER A 103 -4.48 23.90 -13.97
C SER A 103 -4.54 22.86 -15.09
N GLY A 104 -5.70 22.74 -15.72
CA GLY A 104 -5.95 21.83 -16.83
C GLY A 104 -6.65 20.55 -16.39
N ASP A 105 -7.63 20.12 -17.19
CA ASP A 105 -8.40 18.91 -16.96
C ASP A 105 -7.52 17.66 -17.09
N PHE A 106 -7.89 16.61 -16.36
CA PHE A 106 -7.25 15.30 -16.46
C PHE A 106 -8.31 14.19 -16.42
N PRO A 107 -8.05 13.04 -17.07
CA PRO A 107 -9.03 11.98 -17.15
C PRO A 107 -9.23 11.27 -15.81
N ALA A 108 -10.48 11.01 -15.44
CA ALA A 108 -10.82 10.25 -14.23
C ALA A 108 -10.51 8.74 -14.36
N ASP A 109 -10.48 8.22 -15.59
CA ASP A 109 -10.23 6.81 -15.92
C ASP A 109 -9.29 6.71 -17.13
N GLY A 110 -8.66 5.56 -17.31
CA GLY A 110 -7.66 5.31 -18.34
C GLY A 110 -7.58 3.85 -18.77
N PRO A 111 -6.76 3.55 -19.79
CA PRO A 111 -6.70 2.24 -20.42
C PRO A 111 -6.00 1.16 -19.57
N GLY A 112 -5.28 1.53 -18.51
CA GLY A 112 -4.41 0.62 -17.75
C GLY A 112 -3.14 0.19 -18.49
N SER A 113 -2.80 0.86 -19.60
CA SER A 113 -1.52 0.75 -20.30
C SER A 113 -0.59 1.90 -19.93
N PHE A 114 0.72 1.64 -19.89
CA PHE A 114 1.70 2.56 -19.31
C PHE A 114 2.91 2.80 -20.21
N ARG A 115 3.37 4.04 -20.24
CA ARG A 115 4.68 4.45 -20.74
C ARG A 115 5.70 4.28 -19.62
N ILE A 116 6.72 3.45 -19.84
CA ILE A 116 7.77 3.15 -18.85
C ILE A 116 9.04 3.94 -19.18
N GLY A 117 9.71 4.48 -18.15
CA GLY A 117 10.98 5.18 -18.31
C GLY A 117 12.05 4.31 -18.98
N THR A 118 12.87 4.91 -19.84
CA THR A 118 13.90 4.20 -20.62
C THR A 118 15.32 4.63 -20.27
N ASP A 119 15.45 5.60 -19.37
CA ASP A 119 16.69 6.10 -18.83
C ASP A 119 17.02 5.45 -17.48
N GLN A 120 18.29 5.52 -17.10
CA GLN A 120 18.79 5.04 -15.81
C GLN A 120 19.16 6.24 -14.95
N GLY A 121 18.65 6.27 -13.72
CA GLY A 121 19.01 7.28 -12.72
C GLY A 121 20.35 7.01 -12.06
N GLU A 122 20.85 8.01 -11.34
CA GLU A 122 21.97 7.84 -10.42
C GLU A 122 21.60 6.91 -9.25
N GLN A 123 22.60 6.49 -8.49
CA GLN A 123 22.33 5.81 -7.23
C GLN A 123 22.01 6.85 -6.16
N LEU A 124 20.81 6.75 -5.60
CA LEU A 124 20.31 7.58 -4.51
C LEU A 124 20.72 6.94 -3.18
N GLY A 125 21.40 7.70 -2.32
CA GLY A 125 21.97 7.18 -1.07
C GLY A 125 23.35 6.53 -1.24
N ALA A 126 24.22 6.74 -0.25
CA ALA A 126 25.64 6.36 -0.33
C ALA A 126 25.94 4.90 0.05
N SER A 127 25.01 4.22 0.73
CA SER A 127 25.23 2.88 1.30
C SER A 127 23.93 2.09 1.42
N GLY A 128 24.03 0.89 2.00
CA GLY A 128 22.86 0.06 2.29
C GLY A 128 22.44 -0.88 1.16
N GLN A 129 21.31 -1.54 1.34
CA GLN A 129 20.71 -2.39 0.32
C GLN A 129 20.24 -1.53 -0.85
N LEU A 130 20.69 -1.84 -2.06
CA LEU A 130 20.24 -1.19 -3.28
C LEU A 130 18.93 -1.82 -3.76
N LEU A 131 17.87 -1.00 -3.81
CA LEU A 131 16.58 -1.31 -4.43
C LEU A 131 16.46 -0.64 -5.79
N ARG A 132 16.14 -1.41 -6.82
CA ARG A 132 15.95 -0.93 -8.18
C ARG A 132 14.47 -0.71 -8.45
N PHE A 133 14.13 0.42 -9.04
CA PHE A 133 12.75 0.73 -9.38
C PHE A 133 12.60 1.22 -10.80
N ARG A 134 11.42 1.00 -11.39
CA ARG A 134 11.00 1.66 -12.63
C ARG A 134 10.00 2.75 -12.32
N VAL A 135 9.86 3.69 -13.24
CA VAL A 135 8.77 4.68 -13.24
C VAL A 135 7.91 4.45 -14.47
N ALA A 136 6.61 4.58 -14.30
CA ALA A 136 5.65 4.35 -15.36
C ALA A 136 4.46 5.31 -15.20
N ILE A 137 4.00 5.90 -16.30
CA ILE A 137 2.81 6.77 -16.29
C ILE A 137 1.78 6.27 -17.30
N GLU A 138 0.50 6.36 -16.95
CA GLU A 138 -0.58 5.85 -17.78
C GLU A 138 -0.64 6.59 -19.15
N GLU A 139 -0.93 5.86 -20.22
CA GLU A 139 -0.80 6.39 -21.59
C GLU A 139 -1.69 7.59 -21.92
N ASN A 140 -2.85 7.73 -21.27
CA ASN A 140 -3.84 8.77 -21.57
C ASN A 140 -3.69 10.05 -20.72
N ILE A 141 -2.66 10.15 -19.89
CA ILE A 141 -2.47 11.29 -18.99
C ILE A 141 -1.42 12.23 -19.59
N ASP A 142 -1.67 13.54 -19.47
CA ASP A 142 -0.81 14.62 -19.99
C ASP A 142 0.25 15.05 -18.95
N GLU A 143 0.82 14.06 -18.27
CA GLU A 143 1.98 14.25 -17.40
C GLU A 143 3.25 13.86 -18.18
N ASP A 144 4.33 14.61 -17.95
CA ASP A 144 5.62 14.28 -18.55
C ASP A 144 6.31 13.17 -17.75
N LEU A 145 6.77 12.14 -18.46
CA LEU A 145 7.39 10.97 -17.82
C LEU A 145 8.77 11.29 -17.27
N ALA A 146 9.53 12.19 -17.90
CA ALA A 146 10.85 12.58 -17.43
C ALA A 146 10.73 13.48 -16.19
N GLU A 147 9.80 14.44 -16.18
CA GLU A 147 9.51 15.27 -15.00
C GLU A 147 9.03 14.42 -13.82
N PHE A 148 8.13 13.45 -14.07
CA PHE A 148 7.73 12.50 -13.03
C PHE A 148 8.90 11.67 -12.51
N ALA A 149 9.79 11.22 -13.41
CA ALA A 149 10.97 10.45 -13.04
C ALA A 149 11.96 11.26 -12.18
N GLU A 150 12.21 12.51 -12.54
CA GLU A 150 13.06 13.45 -11.81
C GLU A 150 12.48 13.72 -10.42
N PHE A 151 11.17 14.00 -10.33
CA PHE A 151 10.50 14.18 -9.03
C PHE A 151 10.67 12.96 -8.11
N VAL A 152 10.53 11.75 -8.67
CA VAL A 152 10.72 10.52 -7.90
C VAL A 152 12.17 10.37 -7.42
N ASP A 153 13.14 10.64 -8.30
CA ASP A 153 14.56 10.58 -7.97
C ASP A 153 14.91 11.59 -6.86
N ASP A 154 14.46 12.84 -6.99
CA ASP A 154 14.69 13.90 -6.02
C ASP A 154 14.04 13.58 -4.66
N THR A 155 12.82 13.05 -4.65
CA THR A 155 12.12 12.71 -3.42
C THR A 155 12.81 11.55 -2.69
N LEU A 156 13.22 10.49 -3.41
CA LEU A 156 13.89 9.34 -2.81
C LEU A 156 15.35 9.62 -2.44
N GLY A 157 15.99 10.56 -3.15
CA GLY A 157 17.33 11.08 -2.87
C GLY A 157 17.38 12.18 -1.81
N HIS A 158 16.23 12.67 -1.35
CA HIS A 158 16.17 13.77 -0.39
C HIS A 158 16.92 13.45 0.91
N PRO A 159 17.62 14.42 1.54
CA PRO A 159 18.37 14.19 2.78
C PRO A 159 17.55 13.62 3.96
N ASP A 160 16.24 13.90 3.99
CA ASP A 160 15.31 13.36 4.99
C ASP A 160 14.55 12.11 4.49
N GLY A 161 14.82 11.68 3.27
CA GLY A 161 14.19 10.54 2.60
C GLY A 161 14.61 9.19 3.16
N TRP A 162 14.14 8.12 2.51
CA TRP A 162 14.37 6.74 2.95
C TRP A 162 15.87 6.34 3.00
N THR A 163 16.73 7.04 2.27
CA THR A 163 18.17 6.80 2.22
C THR A 163 18.95 7.43 3.39
N ALA A 164 18.33 8.34 4.16
CA ALA A 164 18.98 9.10 5.22
C ALA A 164 19.63 8.24 6.31
N GLY A 165 19.03 7.09 6.62
CA GLY A 165 19.55 6.14 7.62
C GLY A 165 20.76 5.32 7.16
N GLY A 166 21.13 5.38 5.88
CA GLY A 166 22.29 4.65 5.32
C GLY A 166 22.07 3.14 5.10
N ASP A 167 20.93 2.59 5.51
CA ASP A 167 20.57 1.17 5.34
C ASP A 167 19.99 0.85 3.96
N LEU A 168 19.56 1.86 3.20
CA LEU A 168 18.93 1.73 1.90
C LEU A 168 19.55 2.70 0.89
N SER A 169 19.62 2.24 -0.36
CA SER A 169 19.85 3.07 -1.54
C SER A 169 18.86 2.70 -2.63
N PHE A 170 18.58 3.62 -3.54
CA PHE A 170 17.68 3.39 -4.67
C PHE A 170 18.39 3.65 -5.99
N GLN A 171 17.92 3.01 -7.06
CA GLN A 171 18.32 3.37 -8.41
C GLN A 171 17.17 3.14 -9.38
N ARG A 172 16.83 4.19 -10.12
CA ARG A 172 15.89 4.08 -11.23
C ARG A 172 16.53 3.33 -12.38
N VAL A 173 15.84 2.33 -12.91
CA VAL A 173 16.30 1.49 -14.01
C VAL A 173 15.36 1.58 -15.21
N PRO A 174 15.90 1.43 -16.43
CA PRO A 174 15.09 1.52 -17.64
C PRO A 174 14.18 0.30 -17.83
N ASP A 175 13.22 0.43 -18.75
CA ASP A 175 12.39 -0.70 -19.17
C ASP A 175 13.23 -1.92 -19.59
N GLY A 176 12.73 -3.11 -19.25
CA GLY A 176 13.41 -4.40 -19.47
C GLY A 176 14.57 -4.72 -18.52
N ALA A 177 15.14 -3.75 -17.80
CA ALA A 177 16.15 -4.03 -16.77
C ALA A 177 15.52 -4.62 -15.50
N PRO A 178 16.18 -5.52 -14.75
CA PRO A 178 15.64 -6.06 -13.50
C PRO A 178 15.34 -4.94 -12.48
N ALA A 179 14.13 -4.96 -11.94
CA ALA A 179 13.67 -4.03 -10.91
C ALA A 179 13.02 -4.82 -9.76
N ASP A 180 13.14 -4.29 -8.54
CA ASP A 180 12.49 -4.80 -7.35
C ASP A 180 11.02 -4.37 -7.30
N PHE A 181 10.72 -3.14 -7.75
CA PHE A 181 9.34 -2.62 -7.85
C PHE A 181 9.18 -1.60 -8.98
N THR A 182 7.94 -1.18 -9.25
CA THR A 182 7.61 -0.10 -10.19
C THR A 182 6.71 0.93 -9.53
N ILE A 183 7.01 2.21 -9.76
CA ILE A 183 6.21 3.35 -9.32
C ILE A 183 5.35 3.79 -10.51
N TYR A 184 4.04 3.67 -10.35
CA TYR A 184 3.03 4.01 -11.35
C TYR A 184 2.37 5.34 -11.00
N LEU A 185 2.11 6.17 -12.01
CA LEU A 185 1.14 7.26 -11.94
C LEU A 185 -0.06 6.89 -12.82
N ALA A 186 -1.23 6.73 -12.20
CA ALA A 186 -2.42 6.21 -12.87
C ALA A 186 -3.67 7.04 -12.54
N THR A 187 -4.61 7.12 -13.48
CA THR A 187 -5.94 7.69 -13.24
C THR A 187 -6.66 7.02 -12.05
N SER A 188 -7.65 7.70 -11.46
CA SER A 188 -8.39 7.16 -10.31
C SER A 188 -9.02 5.80 -10.62
N GLY A 189 -9.66 5.65 -11.77
CA GLY A 189 -10.28 4.39 -12.20
C GLY A 189 -9.27 3.25 -12.40
N THR A 190 -8.09 3.54 -12.96
CA THR A 190 -7.01 2.55 -13.09
C THR A 190 -6.42 2.21 -11.72
N THR A 191 -6.21 3.21 -10.86
CA THR A 191 -5.72 3.01 -9.48
C THR A 191 -6.67 2.09 -8.72
N GLU A 192 -7.98 2.35 -8.75
CA GLU A 192 -8.99 1.50 -8.12
C GLU A 192 -8.88 0.05 -8.59
N ARG A 193 -8.84 -0.18 -9.92
CA ARG A 193 -8.73 -1.53 -10.49
C ARG A 193 -7.43 -2.23 -10.14
N MET A 194 -6.31 -1.49 -10.05
CA MET A 194 -5.02 -2.05 -9.64
C MET A 194 -5.06 -2.43 -8.16
N CYS A 195 -5.42 -1.50 -7.28
CA CYS A 195 -5.47 -1.71 -5.83
C CYS A 195 -6.46 -2.82 -5.43
N ALA A 196 -7.59 -2.95 -6.14
CA ALA A 196 -8.56 -4.01 -5.90
C ALA A 196 -8.01 -5.42 -6.15
N GLN A 197 -6.97 -5.59 -6.98
CA GLN A 197 -6.29 -6.89 -7.16
C GLN A 197 -5.57 -7.34 -5.89
N GLY A 198 -5.17 -6.39 -5.04
CA GLY A 198 -4.61 -6.62 -3.70
C GLY A 198 -5.67 -6.69 -2.60
N GLY A 199 -6.96 -6.58 -2.95
CA GLY A 199 -8.07 -6.54 -1.98
C GLY A 199 -8.25 -5.18 -1.29
N LEU A 200 -7.65 -4.11 -1.82
CA LEU A 200 -7.75 -2.76 -1.27
C LEU A 200 -8.92 -1.99 -1.92
N ASN A 201 -9.70 -1.28 -1.11
CA ASN A 201 -10.72 -0.36 -1.60
C ASN A 201 -10.26 1.10 -1.37
N VAL A 202 -9.81 1.73 -2.44
CA VAL A 202 -9.19 3.07 -2.42
C VAL A 202 -10.16 4.19 -2.80
N VAL A 203 -11.44 3.88 -3.00
CA VAL A 203 -12.53 4.83 -3.27
C VAL A 203 -13.71 4.64 -2.30
N ALA A 204 -13.43 4.06 -1.12
CA ALA A 204 -14.42 3.79 -0.08
C ALA A 204 -15.03 5.07 0.53
N PRO A 205 -16.24 4.99 1.12
CA PRO A 205 -16.79 6.07 1.92
C PRO A 205 -15.82 6.52 3.03
N GLY A 206 -15.65 7.83 3.18
CA GLY A 206 -14.71 8.43 4.14
C GLY A 206 -13.31 8.68 3.56
N LEU A 207 -13.05 8.28 2.31
CA LEU A 207 -11.86 8.70 1.58
C LEU A 207 -12.09 10.02 0.83
N PRO A 208 -11.01 10.78 0.53
CA PRO A 208 -11.09 11.96 -0.32
C PRO A 208 -11.70 11.66 -1.69
N GLU A 209 -12.25 12.70 -2.33
CA GLU A 209 -12.69 12.63 -3.72
C GLU A 209 -11.58 12.11 -4.64
N GLY A 210 -11.96 11.28 -5.62
CA GLY A 210 -11.03 10.63 -6.54
C GLY A 210 -10.17 9.52 -5.92
N GLY A 211 -10.36 9.22 -4.62
CA GLY A 211 -9.70 8.13 -3.91
C GLY A 211 -8.27 8.44 -3.45
N VAL A 212 -7.56 7.39 -3.03
CA VAL A 212 -6.18 7.45 -2.54
C VAL A 212 -5.23 6.58 -3.40
N SER A 213 -3.93 6.73 -3.14
CA SER A 213 -2.87 5.86 -3.67
C SER A 213 -2.85 4.51 -2.94
N CYS A 214 -2.09 3.56 -3.46
CA CYS A 214 -1.86 2.29 -2.76
C CYS A 214 -0.55 1.63 -3.17
N ARG A 215 -0.23 0.55 -2.45
CA ARG A 215 0.86 -0.36 -2.78
C ARG A 215 0.35 -1.79 -2.92
N LEU A 216 0.75 -2.46 -4.00
CA LEU A 216 0.75 -3.93 -4.14
C LEU A 216 2.19 -4.44 -4.18
N PHE A 217 2.40 -5.76 -4.03
CA PHE A 217 3.75 -6.34 -4.08
C PHE A 217 4.49 -5.96 -5.37
N GLY A 218 5.57 -5.18 -5.26
CA GLY A 218 6.35 -4.70 -6.40
C GLY A 218 5.68 -3.58 -7.21
N GLN A 219 4.58 -3.01 -6.73
CA GLN A 219 3.82 -1.96 -7.41
C GLN A 219 3.42 -0.85 -6.43
N VAL A 220 4.09 0.29 -6.54
CA VAL A 220 3.68 1.54 -5.89
C VAL A 220 2.76 2.27 -6.87
N VAL A 221 1.50 2.51 -6.52
CA VAL A 221 0.49 3.07 -7.42
C VAL A 221 0.03 4.42 -6.89
N LEU A 222 0.52 5.48 -7.52
CA LEU A 222 0.14 6.85 -7.22
C LEU A 222 -1.12 7.22 -8.01
N ASN A 223 -2.12 7.73 -7.29
CA ASN A 223 -3.38 8.18 -7.87
C ASN A 223 -3.21 9.57 -8.50
N LEU A 224 -3.48 9.72 -9.80
CA LEU A 224 -3.34 10.97 -10.55
C LEU A 224 -4.20 12.10 -9.98
N HIS A 225 -5.40 11.79 -9.48
CA HIS A 225 -6.25 12.80 -8.89
C HIS A 225 -5.61 13.38 -7.62
N ARG A 226 -4.96 12.53 -6.79
CA ARG A 226 -4.14 13.00 -5.65
C ARG A 226 -2.81 13.61 -6.09
N TRP A 227 -2.26 13.20 -7.23
CA TRP A 227 -1.07 13.85 -7.78
C TRP A 227 -1.38 15.29 -8.20
N ARG A 228 -2.52 15.52 -8.85
CA ARG A 228 -2.91 16.86 -9.35
C ARG A 228 -3.65 17.69 -8.32
N THR A 229 -4.19 17.07 -7.26
CA THR A 229 -4.89 17.78 -6.17
C THR A 229 -4.39 17.41 -4.78
N SER A 230 -4.31 18.39 -3.87
CA SER A 230 -4.01 18.15 -2.46
C SER A 230 -5.29 17.79 -1.67
N VAL A 231 -5.21 17.89 -0.35
CA VAL A 231 -6.31 17.71 0.61
C VAL A 231 -6.48 18.97 1.44
N SER A 232 -7.68 19.19 1.99
CA SER A 232 -8.04 20.48 2.59
C SER A 232 -7.22 20.86 3.81
N HIS A 233 -6.81 19.89 4.63
CA HIS A 233 -5.94 20.17 5.78
C HIS A 233 -4.50 20.54 5.37
N TYR A 234 -4.02 20.11 4.18
CA TYR A 234 -2.75 20.61 3.63
C TYR A 234 -2.88 22.07 3.18
N VAL A 235 -4.03 22.44 2.61
CA VAL A 235 -4.32 23.85 2.27
C VAL A 235 -4.40 24.70 3.54
N ALA A 236 -5.04 24.19 4.58
CA ALA A 236 -5.19 24.90 5.87
C ALA A 236 -3.84 25.16 6.55
N GLU A 237 -2.85 24.29 6.35
CA GLU A 237 -1.47 24.48 6.82
C GLU A 237 -0.56 25.18 5.80
N GLU A 238 -1.12 25.70 4.70
CA GLU A 238 -0.39 26.39 3.63
C GLU A 238 0.73 25.53 3.00
N VAL A 239 0.54 24.21 3.02
CA VAL A 239 1.52 23.24 2.50
C VAL A 239 1.42 23.15 0.98
N PRO A 240 2.53 23.36 0.24
CA PRO A 240 2.52 23.28 -1.22
C PRO A 240 2.14 21.90 -1.76
N LEU A 241 1.55 21.86 -2.96
CA LEU A 241 1.18 20.61 -3.63
C LEU A 241 2.40 19.69 -3.85
N GLU A 242 3.57 20.26 -4.09
CA GLU A 242 4.82 19.50 -4.25
C GLU A 242 5.16 18.70 -2.99
N VAL A 243 5.04 19.31 -1.81
CA VAL A 243 5.27 18.65 -0.52
C VAL A 243 4.23 17.54 -0.29
N TYR A 244 2.98 17.76 -0.66
CA TYR A 244 1.96 16.71 -0.63
C TYR A 244 2.31 15.52 -1.54
N ARG A 245 2.81 15.77 -2.75
CA ARG A 245 3.26 14.70 -3.67
C ARG A 245 4.43 13.90 -3.09
N GLN A 246 5.37 14.58 -2.43
CA GLN A 246 6.50 13.93 -1.76
C GLN A 246 6.01 12.99 -0.66
N MET A 247 5.04 13.46 0.14
CA MET A 247 4.39 12.64 1.17
C MET A 247 3.74 11.40 0.58
N VAL A 248 2.89 11.56 -0.45
CA VAL A 248 2.18 10.43 -1.06
C VAL A 248 3.16 9.40 -1.62
N LEU A 249 4.21 9.84 -2.33
CA LEU A 249 5.24 8.94 -2.84
C LEU A 249 5.99 8.21 -1.71
N ASN A 250 6.45 8.94 -0.69
CA ASN A 250 7.18 8.33 0.41
C ASN A 250 6.31 7.37 1.23
N HIS A 251 5.02 7.66 1.42
CA HIS A 251 4.08 6.78 2.11
C HIS A 251 3.98 5.42 1.41
N GLU A 252 3.72 5.43 0.10
CA GLU A 252 3.56 4.19 -0.67
C GLU A 252 4.88 3.41 -0.83
N VAL A 253 6.01 4.12 -0.96
CA VAL A 253 7.33 3.48 -0.91
C VAL A 253 7.61 2.89 0.47
N GLY A 254 7.19 3.56 1.54
CA GLY A 254 7.26 3.02 2.90
C GLY A 254 6.48 1.71 3.04
N HIS A 255 5.30 1.63 2.42
CA HIS A 255 4.59 0.36 2.29
C HIS A 255 5.42 -0.68 1.54
N GLU A 256 6.03 -0.34 0.40
CA GLU A 256 6.88 -1.28 -0.36
C GLU A 256 8.06 -1.80 0.47
N LEU A 257 8.63 -0.96 1.32
CA LEU A 257 9.67 -1.32 2.29
C LEU A 257 9.15 -2.18 3.47
N GLY A 258 7.85 -2.44 3.53
CA GLY A 258 7.22 -3.34 4.51
C GLY A 258 6.66 -2.64 5.75
N LEU A 259 6.51 -1.32 5.72
CA LEU A 259 5.95 -0.57 6.84
C LEU A 259 4.43 -0.52 6.77
N GLY A 260 3.80 -0.63 7.93
CA GLY A 260 2.36 -0.42 8.11
C GLY A 260 2.06 1.05 8.38
N HIS A 261 0.77 1.35 8.53
CA HIS A 261 0.37 2.69 8.93
C HIS A 261 0.79 3.02 10.36
N GLU A 262 0.96 4.31 10.62
CA GLU A 262 1.26 4.85 11.94
C GLU A 262 0.24 5.94 12.33
N ASP A 263 0.12 6.21 13.63
CA ASP A 263 -0.67 7.31 14.17
C ASP A 263 0.18 8.55 14.47
N CYS A 264 -0.47 9.70 14.59
CA CYS A 264 0.13 10.91 15.11
C CYS A 264 0.64 10.65 16.54
N PRO A 265 1.95 10.71 16.81
CA PRO A 265 2.50 10.41 18.14
C PRO A 265 2.21 11.53 19.14
N GLU A 266 2.15 12.78 18.67
CA GLU A 266 1.98 13.96 19.49
C GLU A 266 1.30 15.10 18.68
N PRO A 267 0.21 15.70 19.18
CA PRO A 267 -0.40 16.86 18.55
C PRO A 267 0.57 18.04 18.43
N GLY A 268 0.59 18.71 17.27
CA GLY A 268 1.50 19.81 16.95
C GLY A 268 2.92 19.36 16.61
N GLY A 269 3.22 18.05 16.66
CA GLY A 269 4.46 17.49 16.14
C GLY A 269 4.35 17.12 14.65
N PRO A 270 5.46 16.87 13.95
CA PRO A 270 5.43 16.41 12.57
C PRO A 270 4.68 15.08 12.47
N ALA A 271 3.90 14.90 11.41
CA ALA A 271 3.25 13.65 11.09
C ALA A 271 4.30 12.60 10.69
N PRO A 272 4.25 11.36 11.19
CA PRO A 272 5.03 10.29 10.60
C PRO A 272 4.65 10.10 9.13
N VAL A 273 5.61 9.83 8.25
CA VAL A 273 5.29 9.65 6.81
C VAL A 273 4.35 8.48 6.56
N MET A 274 4.35 7.49 7.46
CA MET A 274 3.44 6.35 7.43
C MET A 274 2.07 6.63 8.05
N GLN A 275 1.82 7.83 8.54
CA GLN A 275 0.46 8.27 8.84
C GLN A 275 -0.33 8.43 7.54
N GLN A 276 -1.63 8.09 7.57
CA GLN A 276 -2.55 8.30 6.46
C GLN A 276 -2.90 9.79 6.28
N GLN A 277 -1.91 10.61 5.96
CA GLN A 277 -2.03 12.07 5.89
C GLN A 277 -2.94 12.54 4.76
N SER A 278 -3.20 11.74 3.72
CA SER A 278 -4.24 12.06 2.72
C SER A 278 -5.66 11.98 3.27
N ILE A 279 -5.87 11.35 4.43
CA ILE A 279 -7.19 11.25 5.07
C ILE A 279 -7.31 12.25 6.22
N SER A 280 -6.32 12.27 7.13
CA SER A 280 -6.30 13.21 8.25
C SER A 280 -4.92 13.31 8.88
N LEU A 281 -4.56 14.50 9.34
CA LEU A 281 -3.37 14.72 10.16
C LEU A 281 -3.56 14.36 11.64
N ARG A 282 -4.79 14.11 12.10
CA ARG A 282 -5.10 13.71 13.50
C ARG A 282 -4.38 14.54 14.58
N GLY A 283 -4.16 15.83 14.30
CA GLY A 283 -3.52 16.78 15.20
C GLY A 283 -2.02 16.99 14.99
N CYS A 284 -1.35 16.20 14.14
CA CYS A 284 0.02 16.45 13.72
C CYS A 284 0.09 17.55 12.65
N GLU A 285 1.28 18.07 12.40
CA GLU A 285 1.61 18.95 11.28
C GLU A 285 2.07 18.14 10.07
N ALA A 286 1.70 18.54 8.85
CA ALA A 286 2.06 17.83 7.63
C ALA A 286 3.59 17.67 7.49
N TRP A 287 4.04 16.45 7.20
CA TRP A 287 5.46 16.18 6.99
C TRP A 287 5.65 15.05 5.95
N PRO A 288 6.41 15.28 4.87
CA PRO A 288 6.46 14.36 3.73
C PRO A 288 7.54 13.28 3.84
N PHE A 289 8.41 13.33 4.84
CA PHE A 289 9.64 12.53 4.88
C PHE A 289 9.73 11.59 6.09
N PRO A 290 10.42 10.45 5.96
CA PRO A 290 10.60 9.51 7.08
C PRO A 290 11.53 10.01 8.21
N TYR A 291 12.39 11.00 7.96
CA TYR A 291 13.30 11.54 8.95
C TYR A 291 12.97 12.99 9.28
N VAL A 292 13.28 13.39 10.51
CA VAL A 292 13.22 14.78 11.01
C VAL A 292 14.55 15.02 11.73
N ASP A 293 15.30 16.05 11.32
CA ASP A 293 16.61 16.37 11.89
C ASP A 293 17.59 15.17 11.95
N GLY A 294 17.55 14.32 10.91
CA GLY A 294 18.39 13.13 10.79
C GLY A 294 17.98 11.96 11.70
N VAL A 295 16.87 12.06 12.43
CA VAL A 295 16.31 10.97 13.24
C VAL A 295 15.07 10.40 12.55
N ARG A 296 14.97 9.08 12.53
CA ARG A 296 13.79 8.40 11.99
C ARG A 296 12.57 8.79 12.82
N HIS A 297 11.59 9.42 12.19
CA HIS A 297 10.34 9.81 12.84
C HIS A 297 9.27 8.75 12.64
N THR A 298 8.66 8.29 13.72
CA THR A 298 7.67 7.20 13.72
C THR A 298 6.57 7.45 14.72
N GLY A 299 5.37 6.95 14.42
CA GLY A 299 4.23 6.94 15.33
C GLY A 299 3.87 5.56 15.88
N PRO A 300 2.85 5.47 16.76
CA PRO A 300 2.25 4.20 17.15
C PRO A 300 1.70 3.46 15.92
N PRO A 301 1.93 2.14 15.76
CA PRO A 301 1.40 1.41 14.61
C PRO A 301 -0.13 1.34 14.65
N VAL A 302 -0.78 1.49 13.49
CA VAL A 302 -2.22 1.31 13.32
C VAL A 302 -2.54 0.28 12.22
N PRO A 303 -3.66 -0.46 12.35
CA PRO A 303 -4.06 -1.46 11.35
C PRO A 303 -4.34 -0.90 9.96
#